data_AF-A0A1N6WMC9-F1
#
_entry.id   AF-A0A1N6WMC9-F1
#
_cell.length_a   1.000
_cell.length_b   1.000
_cell.length_c   1.000
_cell.angle_alpha   90.00
_cell.angle_beta   90.00
_cell.angle_gamma   90.00
#
_symmetry.space_group_name_H-M   'P 1'
#
loop_
_entity.id
_entity.type
_entity.pdbx_description
1 polymer ?
#
loop_
_entity_poly.entity_id
_entity_poly.type
_entity_poly.pdbx_seq_one_letter_code
_entity_poly.pdbx_strand_id
1 'polypeptide(L)'
;MVAQLFLNGVILGSIIALGAIGLSLIYGILKFGHFAHGDLMTLGAYFAFLFKVQLALPFWLAFVLAAVFTAGTAVLLNFILYRHLRKRDSVIVMISSVGAALIIRNFVLLVWGPQNKFYEKAIQMPIIIGDGLLRIKQNQIIILILALSLVIAVHLFLSKTKLGKAMRAMADNIDLAYVHHPQLLYQVNWQ
;
A
#
# COMPACT_ATOMS: atom_id res chain seq x y z
N MET A 1 -22.33 5.95 -22.55
CA MET A 1 -22.05 4.61 -21.98
C MET A 1 -20.56 4.25 -22.05
N VAL A 2 -19.93 4.26 -23.23
CA VAL A 2 -18.49 3.91 -23.40
C VAL A 2 -17.57 4.82 -22.57
N ALA A 3 -17.80 6.14 -22.56
CA ALA A 3 -17.00 7.09 -21.77
C ALA A 3 -17.04 6.82 -20.25
N GLN A 4 -18.18 6.38 -19.72
CA GLN A 4 -18.32 6.01 -18.30
C GLN A 4 -17.56 4.71 -17.98
N LEU A 5 -17.61 3.72 -18.87
CA LEU A 5 -16.86 2.46 -18.72
C LEU A 5 -15.35 2.73 -18.73
N PHE A 6 -14.89 3.60 -19.64
CA PHE A 6 -13.49 4.03 -19.68
C PHE A 6 -13.08 4.70 -18.36
N LEU A 7 -13.86 5.68 -17.87
CA LEU A 7 -13.59 6.34 -16.60
C LEU A 7 -13.54 5.36 -15.43
N ASN A 8 -14.52 4.47 -15.31
CA ASN A 8 -14.54 3.44 -14.27
C ASN A 8 -13.31 2.52 -14.36
N GLY A 9 -12.88 2.17 -15.58
CA GLY A 9 -11.66 1.42 -15.84
C GLY A 9 -10.41 2.15 -15.38
N VAL A 10 -10.29 3.46 -15.64
CA VAL A 10 -9.17 4.29 -15.17
C VAL A 10 -9.14 4.36 -13.64
N ILE A 11 -10.28 4.52 -12.98
CA ILE A 11 -10.34 4.56 -11.51
C ILE A 11 -9.92 3.21 -10.91
N LEU A 12 -10.47 2.11 -11.40
CA LEU A 12 -10.11 0.76 -10.94
C LEU A 12 -8.64 0.45 -11.22
N GLY A 13 -8.16 0.82 -12.41
CA GLY A 13 -6.76 0.70 -12.80
C GLY A 13 -5.83 1.51 -11.90
N SER A 14 -6.23 2.70 -11.46
CA SER A 14 -5.46 3.53 -10.53
C SER A 14 -5.28 2.84 -9.17
N ILE A 15 -6.34 2.22 -8.64
CA ILE A 15 -6.29 1.48 -7.38
C ILE A 15 -5.35 0.26 -7.50
N ILE A 16 -5.48 -0.50 -8.59
CA ILE A 16 -4.63 -1.66 -8.85
C ILE A 16 -3.17 -1.24 -9.06
N ALA A 17 -2.93 -0.16 -9.82
CA ALA A 17 -1.60 0.37 -10.09
C ALA A 17 -0.89 0.80 -8.80
N LEU A 18 -1.59 1.45 -7.87
CA LEU A 18 -1.02 1.80 -6.56
C LEU A 18 -0.54 0.57 -5.79
N GLY A 19 -1.37 -0.49 -5.73
CA GLY A 19 -0.98 -1.75 -5.08
C GLY A 19 0.19 -2.43 -5.78
N ALA A 20 0.18 -2.45 -7.12
CA ALA A 20 1.24 -3.03 -7.93
C ALA A 20 2.59 -2.30 -7.75
N ILE A 21 2.58 -0.96 -7.70
CA ILE A 21 3.77 -0.15 -7.45
C ILE A 21 4.35 -0.45 -6.06
N GLY A 22 3.51 -0.55 -5.04
CA GLY A 22 3.94 -0.93 -3.69
C GLY A 22 4.61 -2.30 -3.67
N LEU A 23 3.98 -3.31 -4.26
CA LEU A 23 4.53 -4.67 -4.34
C LEU A 23 5.82 -4.71 -5.16
N SER A 24 5.87 -4.03 -6.30
CA SER A 24 7.05 -3.93 -7.16
C SER A 24 8.24 -3.31 -6.43
N LEU A 25 8.00 -2.24 -5.65
CA LEU A 25 9.04 -1.59 -4.86
C LEU A 25 9.59 -2.51 -3.77
N ILE A 26 8.71 -3.21 -3.05
CA ILE A 26 9.11 -4.17 -2.01
C ILE A 26 9.95 -5.28 -2.63
N TYR A 27 9.50 -5.88 -3.73
CA TYR A 27 10.23 -6.94 -4.42
C TYR A 27 11.58 -6.45 -4.97
N GLY A 28 11.61 -5.23 -5.54
CA GLY A 28 12.82 -4.64 -6.10
C GLY A 28 13.95 -4.56 -5.07
N ILE A 29 13.61 -4.27 -3.81
CA ILE A 29 14.56 -4.10 -2.71
C ILE A 29 14.83 -5.42 -1.99
N LEU A 30 13.78 -6.19 -1.68
CA LEU A 30 13.88 -7.39 -0.83
C LEU A 30 14.23 -8.66 -1.61
N LYS A 31 14.02 -8.68 -2.92
CA LYS A 31 14.29 -9.84 -3.81
C LYS A 31 13.57 -11.13 -3.39
N PHE A 32 12.43 -11.03 -2.70
CA PHE A 32 11.54 -12.15 -2.41
C PHE A 32 10.07 -11.75 -2.56
N GLY A 33 9.20 -12.73 -2.83
CA GLY A 33 7.76 -12.52 -2.98
C GLY A 33 7.08 -12.19 -1.64
N HIS A 34 6.68 -10.93 -1.44
CA HIS A 34 5.96 -10.50 -0.24
C HIS A 34 4.44 -10.64 -0.41
N PHE A 35 3.93 -11.86 -0.23
CA PHE A 35 2.52 -12.21 -0.42
C PHE A 35 1.57 -11.52 0.58
N ALA A 36 2.05 -11.15 1.76
CA ALA A 36 1.25 -10.44 2.76
C ALA A 36 0.86 -9.00 2.35
N HIS A 37 1.39 -8.47 1.23
CA HIS A 37 1.11 -7.09 0.80
C HIS A 37 -0.39 -6.84 0.58
N GLY A 38 -1.10 -7.76 -0.08
CA GLY A 38 -2.54 -7.62 -0.33
C GLY A 38 -3.38 -7.66 0.95
N ASP A 39 -3.01 -8.52 1.91
CA ASP A 39 -3.68 -8.57 3.21
C ASP A 39 -3.36 -7.35 4.08
N LEU A 40 -2.17 -6.76 3.97
CA LEU A 40 -1.84 -5.47 4.60
C LEU A 40 -2.66 -4.32 4.01
N MET A 41 -2.83 -4.27 2.68
CA MET A 41 -3.71 -3.30 2.03
C MET A 41 -5.15 -3.44 2.54
N THR A 42 -5.62 -4.68 2.66
CA THR A 42 -6.94 -4.99 3.22
C THR A 42 -7.06 -4.51 4.66
N LEU A 43 -6.08 -4.82 5.51
CA LEU A 43 -6.04 -4.37 6.89
C LEU A 43 -6.07 -2.84 6.99
N GLY A 44 -5.34 -2.14 6.12
CA GLY A 44 -5.38 -0.67 6.07
C GLY A 44 -6.75 -0.12 5.69
N ALA A 45 -7.46 -0.77 4.77
CA ALA A 45 -8.85 -0.41 4.46
C ALA A 45 -9.79 -0.63 5.67
N TYR A 46 -9.55 -1.67 6.47
CA TYR A 46 -10.30 -1.91 7.71
C TYR A 46 -9.94 -0.95 8.85
N PHE A 47 -8.68 -0.51 8.96
CA PHE A 47 -8.31 0.57 9.87
C PHE A 47 -8.98 1.88 9.48
N ALA A 48 -9.01 2.22 8.19
CA ALA A 48 -9.76 3.39 7.73
C ALA A 48 -11.26 3.26 8.02
N PHE A 49 -11.82 2.04 7.96
CA PHE A 49 -13.22 1.78 8.28
C PHE A 49 -13.49 1.95 9.79
N LEU A 50 -12.63 1.39 10.63
CA LEU A 50 -12.65 1.56 12.08
C LEU A 50 -12.64 3.05 12.46
N PHE A 51 -11.65 3.80 11.97
CA PHE A 51 -11.51 5.22 12.32
C PHE A 51 -12.65 6.07 11.75
N LYS A 52 -13.08 5.83 10.50
CA LYS A 52 -14.09 6.66 9.86
C LYS A 52 -15.52 6.34 10.30
N VAL A 53 -15.86 5.06 10.43
CA VAL A 53 -17.24 4.60 10.65
C VAL A 53 -17.49 4.28 12.11
N GLN A 54 -16.64 3.46 12.73
CA GLN A 54 -16.87 3.03 14.12
C GLN A 54 -16.52 4.12 15.14
N LEU A 55 -15.48 4.93 14.85
CA LEU A 55 -15.05 6.04 15.69
C LEU A 55 -15.52 7.42 15.18
N ALA A 56 -16.27 7.44 14.07
CA ALA A 56 -16.85 8.64 13.48
C ALA A 56 -15.86 9.81 13.23
N LEU A 57 -14.57 9.53 13.02
CA LEU A 57 -13.56 10.58 12.82
C LEU A 57 -13.73 11.30 11.46
N PRO A 58 -13.21 12.54 11.34
CA PRO A 58 -13.10 13.21 10.04
C PRO A 58 -12.31 12.37 9.03
N PHE A 59 -12.69 12.44 7.75
CA PHE A 59 -12.10 11.61 6.69
C PHE A 59 -10.57 11.71 6.64
N TRP A 60 -10.04 12.94 6.64
CA TRP A 60 -8.59 13.17 6.58
C TRP A 60 -7.84 12.61 7.78
N LEU A 61 -8.41 12.73 8.98
CA LEU A 61 -7.81 12.18 10.20
C LEU A 61 -7.85 10.65 10.19
N ALA A 62 -8.99 10.06 9.81
CA ALA A 62 -9.13 8.62 9.66
C ALA A 62 -8.16 8.05 8.62
N PHE A 63 -7.96 8.75 7.50
CA PHE A 63 -7.01 8.38 6.45
C PHE A 63 -5.56 8.36 6.96
N VAL A 64 -5.12 9.41 7.65
CA VAL A 64 -3.76 9.50 8.20
C VAL A 64 -3.55 8.43 9.27
N LEU A 65 -4.49 8.25 10.19
CA LEU A 65 -4.40 7.22 11.23
C LEU A 65 -4.36 5.82 10.61
N ALA A 66 -5.21 5.53 9.62
CA ALA A 66 -5.17 4.24 8.94
C ALA A 66 -3.81 3.98 8.28
N ALA A 67 -3.23 4.98 7.61
CA ALA A 67 -1.89 4.87 7.02
C ALA A 67 -0.82 4.59 8.09
N VAL A 68 -0.85 5.31 9.21
CA VAL A 68 0.09 5.14 10.33
C VAL A 68 -0.02 3.75 10.95
N PHE A 69 -1.22 3.28 11.25
CA PHE A 69 -1.43 1.95 11.83
C PHE A 69 -1.07 0.83 10.85
N THR A 70 -1.36 0.99 9.55
CA THR A 70 -0.94 0.02 8.52
C THR A 70 0.58 -0.05 8.41
N ALA A 71 1.26 1.09 8.37
CA ALA A 71 2.71 1.16 8.36
C ALA A 71 3.30 0.56 9.65
N GLY A 72 2.69 0.85 10.81
CA GLY A 72 3.03 0.26 12.09
C GLY A 72 2.96 -1.27 12.08
N THR A 73 1.87 -1.85 11.55
CA THR A 73 1.73 -3.30 11.40
C THR A 73 2.79 -3.88 10.46
N ALA A 74 3.09 -3.21 9.34
CA ALA A 74 4.14 -3.65 8.43
C ALA A 74 5.53 -3.65 9.09
N VAL A 75 5.86 -2.61 9.87
CA VAL A 75 7.08 -2.52 10.66
C VAL A 75 7.12 -3.60 11.73
N LEU A 76 6.00 -3.85 12.41
CA LEU A 76 5.88 -4.89 13.43
C LEU A 76 6.13 -6.28 12.84
N LEU A 77 5.54 -6.61 11.70
CA LEU A 77 5.79 -7.87 10.99
C LEU A 77 7.25 -7.98 10.56
N ASN A 78 7.85 -6.89 10.10
CA ASN A 78 9.27 -6.89 9.80
C ASN A 78 10.10 -7.20 11.04
N PHE A 79 9.82 -6.58 12.18
CA PHE A 79 10.59 -6.82 13.40
C PHE A 79 10.41 -8.24 13.95
N ILE A 80 9.17 -8.73 14.01
CA ILE A 80 8.84 -10.02 14.63
C ILE A 80 9.22 -11.19 13.71
N LEU A 81 8.91 -11.10 12.42
CA LEU A 81 9.05 -12.21 11.48
C LEU A 81 10.21 -12.01 10.52
N TYR A 82 10.13 -11.01 9.64
CA TYR A 82 11.01 -10.95 8.48
C TYR A 82 12.46 -10.68 8.84
N ARG A 83 12.73 -9.86 9.87
CA ARG A 83 14.09 -9.56 10.34
C ARG A 83 14.83 -10.82 10.78
N HIS A 84 14.15 -11.72 11.50
CA HIS A 84 14.74 -12.97 11.99
C HIS A 84 14.96 -13.99 10.87
N LEU A 85 14.13 -13.96 9.83
CA LEU A 85 14.17 -14.91 8.72
C LEU A 85 14.98 -14.42 7.52
N ARG A 86 15.38 -13.14 7.45
CA ARG A 86 16.04 -12.55 6.29
C ARG A 86 17.39 -13.21 5.94
N LYS A 87 18.05 -13.88 6.88
CA LYS A 87 19.29 -14.65 6.63
C LYS A 87 19.06 -16.07 6.11
N ARG A 88 17.80 -16.50 6.03
CA ARG A 88 17.39 -17.82 5.49
C ARG A 88 17.12 -17.71 3.99
N ASP A 89 16.96 -18.85 3.34
CA ASP A 89 16.62 -18.90 1.92
C ASP A 89 15.37 -18.08 1.59
N SER A 90 15.38 -17.43 0.43
CA SER A 90 14.27 -16.58 -0.06
C SER A 90 12.93 -17.32 -0.05
N VAL A 91 12.94 -18.63 -0.32
CA VAL A 91 11.75 -19.50 -0.25
C VAL A 91 11.17 -19.56 1.17
N ILE A 92 12.02 -19.67 2.21
CA ILE A 92 11.58 -19.70 3.62
C ILE A 92 10.93 -18.36 3.99
N VAL A 93 11.54 -17.25 3.58
CA VAL A 93 10.98 -15.90 3.81
C VAL A 93 9.65 -15.73 3.09
N MET A 94 9.54 -16.23 1.86
CA MET A 94 8.32 -16.20 1.07
C MET A 94 7.19 -16.99 1.73
N ILE A 95 7.45 -18.21 2.21
CA ILE A 95 6.49 -19.04 2.95
C ILE A 95 6.04 -18.32 4.24
N SER A 96 6.98 -17.68 4.96
CA SER A 96 6.64 -16.89 6.15
C SER A 96 5.70 -15.73 5.84
N SER A 97 5.83 -15.11 4.65
CA SER A 97 4.94 -14.05 4.20
C SER A 97 3.53 -14.57 3.94
N VAL A 98 3.37 -15.78 3.40
CA VAL A 98 2.05 -16.44 3.27
C VAL A 98 1.43 -16.67 4.66
N GLY A 99 2.23 -17.11 5.63
CA GLY A 99 1.79 -17.26 7.02
C GLY A 99 1.32 -15.94 7.63
N ALA A 100 2.08 -14.85 7.45
CA ALA A 100 1.68 -13.52 7.88
C ALA A 100 0.38 -13.05 7.21
N ALA A 101 0.23 -13.29 5.90
CA ALA A 101 -0.99 -13.03 5.14
C ALA A 101 -2.22 -13.71 5.78
N LEU A 102 -2.08 -15.01 6.10
CA LEU A 102 -3.13 -15.79 6.77
C LEU A 102 -3.48 -15.24 8.15
N ILE A 103 -2.48 -14.85 8.95
CA ILE A 103 -2.72 -14.26 10.28
C ILE A 103 -3.50 -12.96 10.15
N ILE A 104 -3.07 -12.05 9.26
CA ILE A 104 -3.76 -10.77 9.04
C ILE A 104 -5.19 -11.00 8.56
N ARG A 105 -5.38 -11.89 7.58
CA ARG A 105 -6.71 -12.21 7.05
C ARG A 105 -7.63 -12.76 8.13
N ASN A 106 -7.17 -13.73 8.91
CA ASN A 106 -7.98 -14.29 10.00
C ASN A 106 -8.23 -13.28 11.11
N PHE A 107 -7.29 -12.40 11.42
CA PHE A 107 -7.49 -11.31 12.36
C PHE A 107 -8.61 -10.36 11.88
N VAL A 108 -8.60 -9.97 10.60
CA VAL A 108 -9.67 -9.14 10.02
C VAL A 108 -11.02 -9.85 10.11
N LEU A 109 -11.07 -11.14 9.77
CA LEU A 109 -12.29 -11.94 9.86
C LEU A 109 -12.80 -12.09 11.31
N LEU A 110 -11.90 -12.21 12.29
CA LEU A 110 -12.26 -12.32 13.70
C LEU A 110 -12.87 -11.00 14.22
N VAL A 111 -12.27 -9.86 13.86
CA VAL A 111 -12.68 -8.55 14.38
C VAL A 111 -13.90 -7.98 13.64
N TRP A 112 -13.94 -8.08 12.31
CA TRP A 112 -15.02 -7.47 11.50
C TRP A 112 -15.99 -8.48 10.88
N GLY A 113 -15.68 -9.77 10.92
CA GLY A 113 -16.49 -10.81 10.29
C GLY A 113 -16.21 -10.98 8.79
N PRO A 114 -16.82 -12.01 8.17
CA PRO A 114 -16.62 -12.32 6.75
C PRO A 114 -17.46 -11.46 5.79
N GLN A 115 -18.39 -10.66 6.31
CA GLN A 115 -19.32 -9.87 5.51
C GLN A 115 -18.68 -8.54 5.06
N ASN A 116 -18.93 -8.15 3.82
CA ASN A 116 -18.44 -6.88 3.26
C ASN A 116 -18.91 -5.69 4.10
N LYS A 117 -17.98 -4.79 4.42
CA LYS A 117 -18.26 -3.54 5.13
C LYS A 117 -18.32 -2.36 4.17
N PHE A 118 -19.25 -1.45 4.42
CA PHE A 118 -19.47 -0.27 3.59
C PHE A 118 -19.36 1.00 4.44
N TYR A 119 -18.71 2.03 3.89
CA TYR A 119 -18.56 3.36 4.49
C TYR A 119 -19.85 4.17 4.34
N GLU A 120 -20.95 3.71 4.94
CA GLU A 120 -22.29 4.33 4.97
C GLU A 120 -22.95 4.76 3.64
N LYS A 121 -24.29 4.74 3.65
CA LYS A 121 -25.20 4.96 2.53
C LYS A 121 -25.50 6.45 2.26
N ALA A 122 -24.58 7.37 2.58
CA ALA A 122 -24.78 8.75 2.14
C ALA A 122 -24.78 8.77 0.61
N ILE A 123 -25.94 9.07 0.01
CA ILE A 123 -26.09 9.14 -1.44
C ILE A 123 -25.13 10.23 -1.92
N GLN A 124 -23.96 9.82 -2.39
CA GLN A 124 -23.03 10.74 -3.04
C GLN A 124 -23.68 11.16 -4.35
N MET A 125 -24.24 12.36 -4.38
CA MET A 125 -24.77 12.95 -5.60
C MET A 125 -23.62 13.03 -6.60
N PRO A 126 -23.66 12.26 -7.70
CA PRO A 126 -22.61 12.31 -8.70
C PRO A 126 -22.68 13.65 -9.41
N ILE A 127 -21.53 14.25 -9.66
CA ILE A 127 -21.43 15.40 -10.56
C ILE A 127 -21.71 14.87 -11.96
N ILE A 128 -22.72 15.44 -12.61
CA ILE A 128 -23.12 15.08 -13.96
C ILE A 128 -22.48 16.07 -14.92
N ILE A 129 -21.69 15.59 -15.87
CA ILE A 129 -21.02 16.41 -16.88
C ILE A 129 -21.52 15.99 -18.26
N GLY A 130 -21.81 16.97 -19.12
CA GLY A 130 -22.23 16.74 -20.51
C GLY A 130 -23.58 16.03 -20.61
N ASP A 131 -24.64 16.62 -20.04
CA ASP A 131 -26.03 16.16 -20.23
C ASP A 131 -26.31 14.68 -19.85
N GLY A 132 -25.56 14.14 -18.88
CA GLY A 132 -25.70 12.74 -18.44
C GLY A 132 -24.65 11.78 -19.00
N LEU A 133 -23.75 12.24 -19.88
CA LEU A 133 -22.72 11.40 -20.49
C LEU A 133 -21.70 10.86 -19.47
N LEU A 134 -21.38 11.63 -18.43
CA LEU A 134 -20.42 11.27 -17.38
C LEU A 134 -21.01 11.52 -15.99
N ARG A 135 -20.92 10.51 -15.13
CA ARG A 135 -21.31 10.56 -13.72
C ARG A 135 -20.07 10.30 -12.87
N ILE A 136 -19.54 11.35 -12.26
CA ILE A 136 -18.33 11.29 -11.46
C ILE A 136 -18.69 11.48 -9.99
N LYS A 137 -18.33 10.51 -9.16
CA LYS A 137 -18.47 10.64 -7.69
C LYS A 137 -17.26 11.37 -7.12
N GLN A 138 -17.48 12.16 -6.07
CA GLN A 138 -16.40 12.89 -5.40
C GLN A 138 -15.26 11.96 -4.94
N ASN A 139 -15.58 10.76 -4.43
CA ASN A 139 -14.57 9.77 -4.06
C ASN A 139 -13.68 9.34 -5.23
N GLN A 140 -14.21 9.27 -6.46
CA GLN A 140 -13.45 8.86 -7.64
C GLN A 140 -12.39 9.91 -8.00
N ILE A 141 -12.74 11.20 -7.88
CA ILE A 141 -11.79 12.30 -8.09
C ILE A 141 -10.68 12.25 -7.04
N ILE A 142 -11.05 12.04 -5.77
CA ILE A 142 -10.06 11.91 -4.68
C ILE A 142 -9.11 10.73 -4.94
N ILE A 143 -9.63 9.57 -5.35
CA ILE A 143 -8.81 8.40 -5.67
C ILE A 143 -7.82 8.70 -6.81
N LEU A 144 -8.26 9.36 -7.88
CA LEU A 144 -7.39 9.69 -9.02
C LEU A 144 -6.29 10.68 -8.62
N ILE A 145 -6.65 11.75 -7.92
CA ILE A 145 -5.69 12.75 -7.45
C ILE A 145 -4.70 12.09 -6.49
N LEU A 146 -5.19 11.34 -5.51
CA LEU A 146 -4.33 10.67 -4.52
C LEU A 146 -3.41 9.65 -5.18
N ALA A 147 -3.90 8.86 -6.14
CA ALA A 147 -3.08 7.91 -6.87
C ALA A 147 -1.96 8.62 -7.63
N LEU A 148 -2.29 9.65 -8.41
CA LEU A 148 -1.30 10.40 -9.16
C LEU A 148 -0.28 11.07 -8.23
N SER A 149 -0.74 11.71 -7.15
CA SER A 149 0.12 12.34 -6.15
C SER A 149 1.06 11.34 -5.48
N LEU A 150 0.58 10.14 -5.11
CA LEU A 150 1.42 9.10 -4.50
C LEU A 150 2.46 8.55 -5.49
N VAL A 151 2.08 8.33 -6.75
CA VAL A 151 3.04 7.88 -7.78
C VAL A 151 4.14 8.92 -7.97
N ILE A 152 3.78 10.20 -8.11
CA ILE A 152 4.75 11.29 -8.24
C ILE A 152 5.62 11.38 -6.98
N ALA A 153 5.02 11.30 -5.79
CA ALA A 153 5.74 11.37 -4.53
C ALA A 153 6.76 10.22 -4.39
N VAL A 154 6.37 8.99 -4.69
CA VAL A 154 7.27 7.82 -4.68
C VAL A 154 8.37 7.97 -5.73
N HIS A 155 8.03 8.42 -6.95
CA HIS A 155 9.02 8.66 -8.00
C HIS A 155 10.06 9.71 -7.58
N LEU A 156 9.62 10.85 -7.04
CA LEU A 156 10.50 11.90 -6.54
C LEU A 156 11.31 11.42 -5.33
N PHE A 157 10.70 10.66 -4.42
CA PHE A 157 11.40 10.06 -3.29
C PHE A 157 12.56 9.19 -3.77
N LEU A 158 12.31 8.26 -4.70
CA LEU A 158 13.32 7.34 -5.21
C LEU A 158 14.39 8.02 -6.09
N SER A 159 14.04 9.08 -6.83
CA SER A 159 14.96 9.75 -7.76
C SER A 159 15.75 10.91 -7.14
N LYS A 160 15.17 11.62 -6.17
CA LYS A 160 15.75 12.86 -5.62
C LYS A 160 16.33 12.70 -4.21
N THR A 161 15.87 11.75 -3.40
CA THR A 161 16.37 11.60 -2.02
C THR A 161 17.59 10.70 -1.91
N LYS A 162 18.45 10.94 -0.90
CA LYS A 162 19.63 10.10 -0.63
C LYS A 162 19.25 8.65 -0.32
N LEU A 163 18.22 8.46 0.52
CA LEU A 163 17.69 7.14 0.88
C LEU A 163 17.13 6.42 -0.35
N GLY A 164 16.32 7.11 -1.17
CA GLY A 164 15.76 6.54 -2.39
C GLY A 164 16.83 6.08 -3.39
N LYS A 165 17.88 6.89 -3.58
CA LYS A 165 19.03 6.53 -4.42
C LYS A 165 19.78 5.31 -3.87
N ALA A 166 19.97 5.24 -2.55
CA ALA A 166 20.59 4.09 -1.90
C ALA A 166 19.74 2.82 -2.04
N MET A 167 18.41 2.91 -1.88
CA MET A 167 17.49 1.79 -2.10
C MET A 167 17.54 1.27 -3.53
N ARG A 168 17.63 2.17 -4.52
CA ARG A 168 17.81 1.79 -5.94
C ARG A 168 19.16 1.14 -6.20
N ALA A 169 20.25 1.69 -5.67
CA ALA A 169 21.59 1.10 -5.83
C ALA A 169 21.64 -0.33 -5.27
N MET A 170 21.01 -0.57 -4.11
CA MET A 170 20.89 -1.92 -3.51
C MET A 170 20.03 -2.85 -4.35
N ALA A 171 18.98 -2.34 -5.00
CA ALA A 171 18.14 -3.11 -5.89
C ALA A 171 18.90 -3.50 -7.19
N ASP A 172 19.82 -2.66 -7.67
CA ASP A 172 20.61 -2.93 -8.87
C ASP A 172 21.74 -3.94 -8.59
N ASN A 173 22.62 -3.64 -7.62
CA ASN A 173 23.68 -4.55 -7.20
C ASN A 173 24.08 -4.28 -5.74
N ILE A 174 23.75 -5.23 -4.87
CA ILE A 174 23.97 -5.09 -3.43
C ILE A 174 25.47 -5.02 -3.09
N ASP A 175 26.29 -5.86 -3.73
CA ASP A 175 27.72 -6.00 -3.43
C ASP A 175 28.50 -4.74 -3.84
N LEU A 176 28.20 -4.18 -5.01
CA LEU A 176 28.80 -2.94 -5.49
C LEU A 176 28.34 -1.72 -4.67
N ALA A 177 27.08 -1.72 -4.21
CA ALA A 177 26.57 -0.63 -3.39
C ALA A 177 27.35 -0.52 -2.07
N TYR A 178 27.68 -1.66 -1.44
CA TYR A 178 28.43 -1.72 -0.18
C TYR A 178 29.82 -1.06 -0.24
N VAL A 179 30.50 -1.16 -1.39
CA VAL A 179 31.84 -0.61 -1.57
C VAL A 179 31.81 0.91 -1.73
N HIS A 180 30.80 1.46 -2.41
CA HIS A 180 30.76 2.89 -2.75
C HIS A 180 30.17 3.79 -1.64
N HIS A 181 29.12 3.36 -0.92
CA HIS A 181 28.42 4.23 0.04
C HIS A 181 27.92 3.51 1.31
N PRO A 182 28.81 2.96 2.15
CA PRO A 182 28.43 2.11 3.29
C PRO A 182 27.58 2.81 4.35
N GLN A 183 27.78 4.11 4.60
CA GLN A 183 27.07 4.87 5.64
C GLN A 183 25.57 5.06 5.34
N LEU A 184 25.20 5.23 4.07
CA LEU A 184 23.79 5.35 3.64
C LEU A 184 23.09 4.00 3.64
N LEU A 185 23.86 2.92 3.44
CA LEU A 185 23.34 1.57 3.38
C LEU A 185 23.01 0.99 4.74
N TYR A 186 23.66 1.42 5.82
CA TYR A 186 23.28 1.03 7.19
C TYR A 186 21.86 1.50 7.58
N GLN A 187 21.39 2.62 7.00
CA GLN A 187 20.03 3.13 7.25
C GLN A 187 18.96 2.38 6.45
N VAL A 188 19.34 1.76 5.33
CA VAL A 188 18.43 1.02 4.44
C VAL A 188 18.45 -0.47 4.76
N ASN A 189 19.64 -0.99 5.00
CA ASN A 189 19.87 -2.35 5.45
C ASN A 189 20.08 -2.33 6.97
N TRP A 190 18.97 -2.54 7.68
CA TRP A 190 18.91 -2.69 9.14
C TRP A 190 19.53 -4.03 9.61
N GLN A 191 20.67 -4.40 9.03
CA GLN A 191 21.47 -5.60 9.37
C GLN A 191 22.49 -5.29 10.46
#